data_AF-A0A8E0IEN9-F1
#
_entry.id   AF-A0A8E0IEN9-F1
#
_cell.length_a   1.000
_cell.length_b   1.000
_cell.length_c   1.000
_cell.angle_alpha   90.00
_cell.angle_beta   90.00
_cell.angle_gamma   90.00
#
_symmetry.space_group_name_H-M   'P 1'
#
loop_
_entity.id
_entity.type
_entity.pdbx_description
1 polymer ?
#
loop_
_entity_poly.entity_id
_entity_poly.type
_entity_poly.pdbx_seq_one_letter_code
_entity_poly.pdbx_strand_id
1 'polypeptide(L)'
;MKVVVGIDSFKGSASSAELNQAVASSIKEVAGVTAVWPVSVSDGGEGAVASLQQRLDGQMKTVTTIDLLGRRIQAPYFTFAFENENYAAIESASVVGLDKVVPSPETIRQASSYGLGIALRKLDQQHFDHILIFLGGTGVSDGG
;
A
#
# COMPACT_ATOMS: atom_id res chain seq x y z
N MET A 1 2.41 -2.08 32.25
CA MET A 1 1.53 -1.45 31.25
C MET A 1 1.98 -1.93 29.86
N LYS A 2 1.05 -2.16 28.93
CA LYS A 2 1.35 -2.50 27.53
C LYS A 2 0.73 -1.42 26.66
N VAL A 3 1.49 -0.85 25.71
CA VAL A 3 1.04 0.26 24.86
C VAL A 3 1.19 -0.11 23.40
N VAL A 4 0.13 0.13 22.62
CA VAL A 4 0.16 0.03 21.16
C VAL A 4 0.06 1.44 20.61
N VAL A 5 0.94 1.78 19.68
CA VAL A 5 0.93 3.07 18.97
C VAL A 5 0.54 2.78 17.53
N GLY A 6 -0.61 3.31 17.09
CA GLY A 6 -1.15 3.10 15.75
C GLY A 6 -1.70 4.41 15.18
N ILE A 7 -0.81 5.20 14.59
CA ILE A 7 -1.05 6.51 13.98
C ILE A 7 -1.00 6.34 12.47
N ASP A 8 -2.01 6.85 11.75
CA ASP A 8 -2.01 6.87 10.29
C ASP A 8 -1.02 7.91 9.73
N SER A 9 -0.68 7.79 8.45
CA SER A 9 0.23 8.71 7.78
C SER A 9 -0.28 10.15 7.80
N PHE A 10 0.65 11.09 7.91
CA PHE A 10 0.39 12.50 7.64
C PHE A 10 0.73 12.74 6.17
N LYS A 11 -0.29 12.69 5.32
CA LYS A 11 -0.14 12.73 3.86
C LYS A 11 0.77 13.88 3.40
N GLY A 12 1.82 13.54 2.65
CA GLY A 12 2.83 14.50 2.16
C GLY A 12 3.82 14.98 3.21
N SER A 13 3.83 14.41 4.41
CA SER A 13 4.71 14.81 5.52
C SER A 13 5.44 13.64 6.17
N ALA A 14 4.73 12.68 6.76
CA ALA A 14 5.34 11.57 7.50
C ALA A 14 4.54 10.28 7.31
N SER A 15 5.25 9.17 7.16
CA SER A 15 4.66 7.84 7.09
C SER A 15 4.10 7.42 8.46
N SER A 16 3.14 6.50 8.42
CA SER A 16 2.63 5.86 9.64
C SER A 16 3.78 5.22 10.46
N ALA A 17 4.75 4.59 9.79
CA ALA A 17 5.90 3.97 10.46
C ALA A 17 6.75 4.98 11.24
N GLU A 18 7.08 6.12 10.64
CA GLU A 18 7.87 7.18 11.26
C GLU A 18 7.17 7.77 12.49
N LEU A 19 5.88 8.09 12.37
CA LEU A 19 5.08 8.65 13.46
C LEU A 19 4.99 7.68 14.65
N ASN A 20 4.70 6.41 14.36
CA ASN A 20 4.58 5.38 15.39
C ASN A 20 5.92 5.14 16.10
N GLN A 21 7.03 5.11 15.34
CA GLN A 21 8.36 4.90 15.91
C GLN A 21 8.81 6.09 16.77
N ALA A 22 8.53 7.32 16.34
CA ALA A 22 8.83 8.53 17.10
C ALA A 22 8.10 8.52 18.45
N VAL A 23 6.79 8.31 18.44
CA VAL A 23 5.97 8.27 19.66
C VAL A 23 6.37 7.09 20.56
N ALA A 24 6.61 5.91 20.00
CA ALA A 24 7.04 4.75 20.77
C ALA A 24 8.38 5.00 21.49
N SER A 25 9.32 5.69 20.83
CA SER A 25 10.61 6.04 21.42
C SER A 25 10.44 7.04 22.56
N SER A 26 9.63 8.08 22.38
CA SER A 26 9.35 9.07 23.42
C SER A 26 8.62 8.46 24.63
N ILE A 27 7.68 7.54 24.43
CA ILE A 27 7.00 6.85 25.55
C ILE A 27 7.99 6.01 26.35
N LYS A 28 8.91 5.31 25.68
CA LYS A 28 9.96 4.54 26.36
C LYS A 28 10.87 5.43 27.19
N GLU A 29 11.29 6.55 26.63
CA GLU A 29 12.20 7.50 27.28
C GLU A 29 11.56 8.25 28.46
N VAL A 30 10.38 8.86 28.24
CA VAL A 30 9.77 9.78 29.20
C VAL A 30 9.00 9.04 30.29
N ALA A 31 8.28 7.97 29.92
CA ALA A 31 7.40 7.25 30.85
C ALA A 31 8.00 5.94 31.40
N GLY A 32 9.20 5.54 30.93
CA GLY A 32 9.86 4.30 31.35
C GLY A 32 9.10 3.02 30.98
N VAL A 33 8.13 3.10 30.06
CA VAL A 33 7.35 1.93 29.61
C VAL A 33 8.15 1.18 28.55
N THR A 34 8.59 -0.04 28.85
CA THR A 34 9.40 -0.85 27.93
C THR A 34 8.56 -1.61 26.90
N ALA A 35 7.33 -1.97 27.27
CA ALA A 35 6.38 -2.74 26.46
C ALA A 35 5.54 -1.82 25.56
N VAL A 36 6.18 -1.26 24.52
CA VAL A 36 5.55 -0.37 23.52
C VAL A 36 5.75 -0.95 22.13
N TRP A 37 4.64 -1.17 21.42
CA TRP A 37 4.61 -1.71 20.06
C TRP A 37 4.13 -0.65 19.07
N PRO A 38 5.01 -0.12 18.21
CA PRO A 38 4.61 0.69 17.08
C PRO A 38 3.98 -0.21 16.01
N VAL A 39 2.86 0.25 15.45
CA VAL A 39 2.03 -0.50 14.51
C VAL A 39 1.66 0.41 13.37
N SER A 40 2.27 0.22 12.20
CA SER A 40 1.80 0.89 11.01
C SER A 40 0.35 0.51 10.73
N VAL A 41 -0.46 1.52 10.45
CA VAL A 41 -1.86 1.42 10.06
C VAL A 41 -2.05 2.17 8.75
N SER A 42 -3.02 1.72 7.97
CA SER A 42 -3.44 2.36 6.73
C SER A 42 -4.94 2.10 6.58
N ASP A 43 -5.64 3.05 5.97
CA ASP A 43 -7.05 2.93 5.58
C ASP A 43 -7.25 2.12 4.28
N GLY A 44 -6.18 1.51 3.77
CA GLY A 44 -6.17 0.80 2.48
C GLY A 44 -5.66 1.66 1.33
N GLY A 45 -5.15 2.86 1.61
CA GLY A 45 -4.41 3.66 0.64
C GLY A 45 -2.91 3.34 0.58
N GLU A 46 -2.13 4.38 0.35
CA GLU A 46 -0.67 4.34 0.27
C GLU A 46 -0.06 3.86 1.61
N GLY A 47 0.87 2.90 1.55
CA GLY A 47 1.58 2.39 2.73
C GLY A 47 0.90 1.20 3.41
N ALA A 48 -0.22 0.71 2.90
CA ALA A 48 -0.86 -0.52 3.36
C ALA A 48 0.06 -1.73 3.17
N VAL A 49 0.73 -1.87 2.03
CA VAL A 49 1.69 -2.95 1.78
C VAL A 49 2.88 -2.85 2.74
N ALA A 50 3.39 -1.64 2.98
CA ALA A 50 4.49 -1.43 3.92
C ALA A 50 4.12 -1.88 5.35
N SER A 51 2.85 -1.71 5.75
CA SER A 51 2.37 -2.18 7.06
C SER A 51 2.36 -3.72 7.17
N LEU A 52 2.08 -4.43 6.07
CA LEU A 52 2.18 -5.90 6.02
C LEU A 52 3.63 -6.37 6.10
N GLN A 53 4.54 -5.71 5.38
CA GLN A 53 5.97 -6.06 5.36
C GLN A 53 6.64 -5.98 6.74
N GLN A 54 6.12 -5.15 7.65
CA GLN A 54 6.65 -5.05 9.02
C GLN A 54 6.34 -6.29 9.88
N ARG A 55 5.37 -7.11 9.47
CA ARG A 55 4.83 -8.21 10.30
C ARG A 55 4.87 -9.57 9.65
N LEU A 56 4.88 -9.62 8.33
CA LEU A 56 4.76 -10.84 7.57
C LEU A 56 6.05 -11.04 6.79
N ASP A 57 6.59 -12.25 6.88
CA ASP A 57 7.70 -12.67 6.04
C ASP A 57 7.17 -12.91 4.62
N GLY A 58 7.79 -12.23 3.66
CA GLY A 58 7.34 -12.25 2.29
C GLY A 58 8.34 -11.60 1.35
N GLN A 59 7.93 -11.43 0.09
CA GLN A 59 8.77 -10.89 -0.96
C GLN A 59 8.03 -9.82 -1.77
N MET A 60 8.70 -8.70 -2.00
CA MET A 60 8.28 -7.73 -3.00
C MET A 60 8.62 -8.26 -4.40
N LYS A 61 7.64 -8.20 -5.28
CA LYS A 61 7.76 -8.55 -6.69
C LYS A 61 7.18 -7.42 -7.53
N THR A 62 7.41 -7.48 -8.85
CA THR A 62 6.83 -6.51 -9.79
C THR A 62 5.98 -7.21 -10.83
N VAL A 63 4.91 -6.55 -11.27
CA VAL A 63 4.07 -6.98 -12.37
C VAL A 63 4.07 -5.90 -13.46
N THR A 64 4.38 -6.30 -14.69
CA THR A 64 4.35 -5.36 -15.82
C THR A 64 2.90 -5.04 -16.18
N THR A 65 2.57 -3.76 -16.28
CA THR A 65 1.24 -3.27 -16.69
C THR A 65 1.36 -1.91 -17.39
N ILE A 66 0.24 -1.21 -17.56
CA ILE A 66 0.19 0.21 -17.94
C ILE A 66 -0.37 1.02 -16.78
N ASP A 67 -0.04 2.30 -16.70
CA ASP A 67 -0.59 3.22 -15.72
C ASP A 67 -1.90 3.87 -16.20
N LEU A 68 -2.42 4.80 -15.40
CA LEU A 68 -3.67 5.52 -15.68
C LEU A 68 -3.69 6.27 -17.03
N LEU A 69 -2.54 6.60 -17.63
CA LEU A 69 -2.46 7.26 -18.95
C LEU A 69 -1.94 6.31 -20.04
N GLY A 70 -1.95 5.00 -19.80
CA GLY A 70 -1.54 3.99 -20.77
C GLY A 70 -0.03 3.83 -20.94
N ARG A 71 0.79 4.43 -20.08
CA ARG A 71 2.26 4.31 -20.13
C ARG A 71 2.69 3.00 -19.48
N ARG A 72 3.62 2.27 -20.07
CA ARG A 72 4.11 0.99 -19.50
C ARG A 72 4.83 1.24 -18.17
N ILE A 73 4.49 0.44 -17.16
CA ILE A 73 5.09 0.48 -15.83
C ILE A 73 5.35 -0.92 -15.27
N GLN A 74 6.17 -0.99 -14.23
CA GLN A 74 6.28 -2.15 -13.35
C GLN A 74 5.67 -1.78 -12.00
N ALA A 75 4.52 -2.37 -11.68
CA ALA A 75 3.84 -2.11 -10.42
C ALA A 75 4.34 -3.09 -9.34
N PRO A 76 4.77 -2.60 -8.17
CA PRO A 76 5.14 -3.46 -7.06
C PRO A 76 3.92 -4.15 -6.44
N TYR A 77 4.10 -5.39 -5.99
CA TYR A 77 3.16 -6.11 -5.13
C TYR A 77 3.93 -6.97 -4.14
N PHE A 78 3.33 -7.24 -2.98
CA PHE A 78 3.92 -8.04 -1.92
C PHE A 78 3.32 -9.44 -1.92
N THR A 79 4.15 -10.46 -1.75
CA THR A 79 3.72 -11.86 -1.65
C THR A 79 4.11 -12.42 -0.30
N PHE A 80 3.21 -13.13 0.35
CA PHE A 80 3.46 -13.73 1.66
C PHE A 80 2.59 -14.98 1.86
N ALA A 81 2.97 -15.82 2.81
CA ALA A 81 2.16 -16.95 3.25
C ALA A 81 1.55 -16.64 4.63
N PHE A 82 0.27 -16.93 4.80
CA PHE A 82 -0.43 -16.77 6.08
C PHE A 82 -1.42 -17.94 6.24
N GLU A 83 -1.41 -18.61 7.38
CA GLU A 83 -2.29 -19.75 7.68
C GLU A 83 -2.29 -20.87 6.60
N ASN A 84 -1.13 -21.15 5.98
CA ASN A 84 -0.93 -22.09 4.87
C ASN A 84 -1.56 -21.70 3.52
N GLU A 85 -1.97 -20.44 3.37
CA GLU A 85 -2.47 -19.88 2.11
C GLU A 85 -1.48 -18.83 1.58
N ASN A 86 -1.41 -18.69 0.26
CA ASN A 86 -0.54 -17.74 -0.42
C ASN A 86 -1.32 -16.47 -0.80
N TYR A 87 -0.77 -15.33 -0.41
CA TYR A 87 -1.37 -14.02 -0.64
C TYR A 87 -0.52 -13.20 -1.60
N ALA A 88 -1.19 -12.41 -2.44
CA ALA A 88 -0.61 -11.26 -3.11
C ALA A 88 -1.31 -9.98 -2.67
N ALA A 89 -0.57 -8.96 -2.27
CA ALA A 89 -1.07 -7.67 -1.86
C ALA A 89 -0.58 -6.57 -2.81
N ILE A 90 -1.49 -5.78 -3.36
CA ILE A 90 -1.18 -4.69 -4.29
C ILE A 90 -1.95 -3.42 -3.92
N GLU A 91 -1.30 -2.27 -4.05
CA GLU A 91 -1.93 -0.96 -3.88
C GLU A 91 -2.38 -0.42 -5.23
N SER A 92 -3.63 0.05 -5.33
CA SER A 92 -4.15 0.67 -6.56
C SER A 92 -3.32 1.88 -6.96
N ALA A 93 -2.88 2.70 -5.99
CA ALA A 93 -2.03 3.86 -6.23
C ALA A 93 -0.69 3.49 -6.91
N SER A 94 -0.17 2.28 -6.68
CA SER A 94 1.06 1.83 -7.33
C SER A 94 0.92 1.71 -8.86
N VAL A 95 -0.31 1.53 -9.35
CA VAL A 95 -0.66 1.43 -10.78
C VAL A 95 -1.29 2.71 -11.31
N VAL A 96 -2.31 3.20 -10.61
CA VAL A 96 -3.20 4.29 -11.05
C VAL A 96 -3.24 5.45 -10.06
N GLY A 97 -2.12 5.69 -9.37
CA GLY A 97 -2.00 6.74 -8.35
C GLY A 97 -2.08 8.17 -8.90
N LEU A 98 -2.67 9.05 -8.10
CA LEU A 98 -2.77 10.49 -8.39
C LEU A 98 -1.39 11.16 -8.44
N ASP A 99 -0.42 10.64 -7.68
CA ASP A 99 0.99 11.07 -7.66
C ASP A 99 1.72 10.86 -8.99
N LYS A 100 1.19 10.03 -9.90
CA LYS A 100 1.81 9.71 -11.20
C LYS A 100 1.49 10.71 -12.31
N VAL A 101 0.65 11.71 -12.02
CA VAL A 101 0.18 12.68 -13.01
C VAL A 101 0.10 14.09 -12.42
N VAL A 102 0.12 15.09 -13.30
CA VAL A 102 -0.32 16.43 -12.95
C VAL A 102 -1.83 16.50 -13.15
N PRO A 103 -2.63 16.76 -12.10
CA PRO A 103 -4.08 16.84 -12.24
C PRO A 103 -4.49 17.97 -13.19
N SER A 104 -5.27 17.63 -14.20
CA SER A 104 -5.88 18.58 -15.13
C SER A 104 -7.19 18.00 -15.67
N PRO A 105 -8.11 18.82 -16.22
CA PRO A 105 -9.32 18.30 -16.86
C PRO A 105 -9.02 17.28 -17.96
N GLU A 106 -7.90 17.41 -18.67
CA GLU A 106 -7.49 16.46 -19.71
C GLU A 106 -7.02 15.15 -19.11
N THR A 107 -6.14 15.22 -18.11
CA THR A 107 -5.64 14.05 -17.38
C THR A 107 -6.80 13.23 -16.81
N ILE A 108 -7.78 13.90 -16.18
CA ILE A 108 -8.94 13.23 -15.57
C ILE A 108 -9.80 12.51 -16.62
N ARG A 109 -9.98 13.10 -17.81
CA ARG A 109 -10.77 12.48 -18.90
C ARG A 109 -10.08 11.25 -19.50
N GLN A 110 -8.75 11.24 -19.54
CA GLN A 110 -7.97 10.15 -20.12
C GLN A 110 -7.64 9.04 -19.12
N ALA A 111 -7.61 9.37 -17.82
CA ALA A 111 -7.24 8.45 -16.76
C ALA A 111 -8.15 7.21 -16.74
N SER A 112 -7.56 6.02 -16.78
CA SER A 112 -8.31 4.76 -16.70
C SER A 112 -7.71 3.74 -15.73
N SER A 113 -8.58 2.97 -15.08
CA SER A 113 -8.20 1.84 -14.22
C SER A 113 -7.83 0.57 -14.95
N TYR A 114 -7.89 0.54 -16.28
CA TYR A 114 -7.60 -0.65 -17.09
C TYR A 114 -6.24 -1.30 -16.77
N GLY A 115 -5.23 -0.48 -16.47
CA GLY A 115 -3.91 -0.94 -16.03
C GLY A 115 -3.94 -1.76 -14.73
N LEU A 116 -4.81 -1.42 -13.79
CA LEU A 116 -5.00 -2.19 -12.56
C LEU A 116 -5.60 -3.56 -12.88
N GLY A 117 -6.60 -3.62 -13.77
CA GLY A 117 -7.19 -4.88 -14.24
C GLY A 117 -6.17 -5.82 -14.89
N ILE A 118 -5.26 -5.29 -15.72
CA ILE A 118 -4.15 -6.09 -16.30
C ILE A 118 -3.25 -6.66 -15.20
N ALA A 119 -2.90 -5.86 -14.19
CA ALA A 119 -2.06 -6.31 -13.09
C ALA A 119 -2.75 -7.43 -12.30
N LEU A 120 -4.02 -7.24 -11.93
CA LEU A 120 -4.81 -8.24 -11.20
C LEU A 120 -4.96 -9.54 -11.98
N ARG A 121 -5.21 -9.47 -13.29
CA ARG A 121 -5.29 -10.66 -14.14
C ARG A 121 -3.98 -11.45 -14.18
N LYS A 122 -2.83 -10.77 -14.14
CA LYS A 122 -1.51 -11.42 -14.09
C LYS A 122 -1.20 -12.01 -12.71
N LEU A 123 -1.74 -11.44 -11.64
CA LEU A 123 -1.64 -12.02 -10.30
C LEU A 123 -2.53 -13.26 -10.19
N ASP A 124 -3.75 -13.20 -10.69
CA ASP A 124 -4.69 -14.33 -10.77
C ASP A 124 -4.08 -15.54 -11.51
N GLN A 125 -3.35 -15.29 -12.60
CA GLN A 125 -2.60 -16.32 -13.34
C GLN A 125 -1.45 -16.99 -12.56
N GLN A 126 -1.02 -16.42 -11.42
CA GLN A 126 0.00 -17.01 -10.56
C GLN A 126 -0.60 -17.93 -9.48
N HIS A 127 -1.92 -18.15 -9.48
CA HIS A 127 -2.61 -19.06 -8.57
C HIS A 127 -2.40 -18.74 -7.08
N PHE A 128 -2.41 -17.46 -6.71
CA PHE A 128 -2.55 -17.08 -5.29
C PHE A 128 -3.94 -17.48 -4.78
N ASP A 129 -4.00 -17.93 -3.52
CA ASP A 129 -5.26 -18.25 -2.85
C ASP A 129 -6.07 -16.96 -2.60
N HIS A 130 -5.37 -15.86 -2.29
CA HIS A 130 -5.97 -14.56 -2.02
C HIS A 130 -5.22 -13.41 -2.69
N ILE A 131 -5.98 -12.45 -3.22
CA ILE A 131 -5.43 -11.18 -3.72
C ILE A 131 -6.03 -10.04 -2.88
N LEU A 132 -5.18 -9.41 -2.08
CA LEU A 132 -5.52 -8.22 -1.30
C LEU A 132 -5.29 -6.98 -2.17
N ILE A 133 -6.35 -6.21 -2.37
CA ILE A 133 -6.32 -4.97 -3.15
C ILE A 133 -6.57 -3.81 -2.21
N PHE A 134 -5.57 -2.97 -2.04
CA PHE A 134 -5.65 -1.75 -1.24
C PHE A 134 -6.08 -0.60 -2.16
N LEU A 135 -7.30 -0.11 -1.94
CA LEU A 135 -7.92 0.95 -2.72
C LEU A 135 -7.73 2.30 -2.03
N GLY A 136 -6.95 3.17 -2.65
CA GLY A 136 -6.77 4.55 -2.21
C GLY A 136 -5.75 5.29 -3.05
N GLY A 137 -5.73 6.62 -2.91
CA GLY A 137 -4.77 7.48 -3.61
C GLY A 137 -4.86 7.45 -5.15
N THR A 138 -5.98 7.01 -5.71
CA THR A 138 -6.14 6.85 -7.16
C THR A 138 -6.30 8.19 -7.88
N GLY A 139 -5.83 8.26 -9.12
CA GLY A 139 -5.99 9.38 -10.04
C GLY A 139 -7.04 9.13 -11.13
N VAL A 140 -7.93 8.14 -10.93
CA VAL A 140 -8.96 7.71 -11.89
C VAL A 140 -10.36 7.96 -11.32
N SER A 141 -11.34 8.17 -12.21
CA SER A 141 -12.76 8.34 -11.86
C SER A 141 -13.67 7.75 -12.96
N ASP A 142 -13.28 6.63 -13.55
CA ASP A 142 -13.94 5.98 -14.69
C ASP A 142 -14.97 4.90 -14.28
N GLY A 143 -15.17 4.69 -12.97
CA GLY A 143 -16.12 3.69 -12.46
C GLY A 143 -15.58 2.27 -12.41
N GLY A 144 -14.28 2.09 -12.65
CA GLY A 144 -13.51 0.88 -12.32
C GLY A 144 -12.38 1.23 -11.36
#